data_AF-A0A9Q9DD59-F1
#
_entry.id   AF-A0A9Q9DD59-F1
#
_cell.length_a   1.000
_cell.length_b   1.000
_cell.length_c   1.000
_cell.angle_alpha   90.00
_cell.angle_beta   90.00
_cell.angle_gamma   90.00
#
_symmetry.space_group_name_H-M   'P 1'
#
loop_
_entity.id
_entity.type
_entity.pdbx_description
1 polymer ?
#
loop_
_entity_poly.entity_id
_entity_poly.type
_entity_poly.pdbx_seq_one_letter_code
_entity_poly.pdbx_strand_id
1 'polypeptide(L)'
;MAKHPRYVSPKQTGLYPDRDLDCQMAMEDVFQSVAEYGEAAGWSEREVADALIELAHNRWFMLDAKEKMFEEGAGVIIRKDRTSPLH
;
A
#
# COMPACT_ATOMS: atom_id res chain seq x y z
N MET A 1 -6.55 12.96 22.93
CA MET A 1 -7.19 12.18 21.86
C MET A 1 -6.39 12.40 20.59
N ALA A 2 -5.79 11.37 20.00
CA ALA A 2 -5.10 11.51 18.73
C ALA A 2 -6.13 11.83 17.64
N LYS A 3 -6.11 13.07 17.14
CA LYS A 3 -6.85 13.42 15.92
C LYS A 3 -6.32 12.51 14.83
N HIS A 4 -7.17 11.64 14.29
CA HIS A 4 -6.80 10.85 13.13
C HIS A 4 -6.42 11.84 12.02
N PRO A 5 -5.27 11.65 11.35
CA PRO A 5 -4.95 12.44 10.18
C PRO A 5 -6.10 12.25 9.18
N ARG A 6 -6.76 13.35 8.82
CA ARG A 6 -7.77 13.32 7.76
C ARG A 6 -7.04 13.49 6.44
N TYR A 7 -6.71 12.36 5.82
CA TYR A 7 -6.26 12.36 4.44
C TYR A 7 -7.39 12.89 3.54
N VAL A 8 -7.06 13.82 2.66
CA VAL A 8 -8.00 14.34 1.67
C VAL A 8 -8.37 13.20 0.72
N SER A 9 -9.66 13.04 0.42
CA SER A 9 -10.08 12.05 -0.57
C SER A 9 -9.51 12.40 -1.95
N PRO A 10 -9.28 11.41 -2.83
CA PRO A 10 -8.81 11.66 -4.19
C PRO A 10 -9.71 12.69 -4.91
N LYS A 11 -9.09 13.59 -5.68
CA LYS A 11 -9.82 14.66 -6.40
C LYS A 11 -10.85 14.12 -7.37
N GLN A 12 -10.54 12.99 -8.01
CA GLN A 12 -11.44 12.27 -8.90
C GLN A 12 -11.30 10.75 -8.78
N THR A 13 -12.36 10.04 -9.16
CA THR A 13 -12.37 8.58 -9.23
C THR A 13 -11.54 8.11 -10.43
N GLY A 14 -10.79 7.02 -10.26
CA GLY A 14 -9.97 6.44 -11.32
C GLY A 14 -8.58 7.06 -11.44
N LEU A 15 -7.90 6.76 -12.55
CA LEU A 15 -6.56 7.26 -12.84
C LEU A 15 -6.62 8.70 -13.31
N TYR A 16 -5.70 9.53 -12.81
CA TYR A 16 -5.54 10.90 -13.25
C TYR A 16 -4.08 11.34 -13.10
N PRO A 17 -3.62 12.32 -13.91
CA PRO A 17 -2.26 12.85 -13.79
C PRO A 17 -2.01 13.32 -12.34
N ASP A 18 -0.85 13.00 -11.78
CA ASP A 18 -0.44 13.40 -10.43
C ASP A 18 -1.22 12.75 -9.27
N ARG A 19 -2.04 11.72 -9.51
CA ARG A 19 -2.77 11.03 -8.44
C ARG A 19 -1.83 10.43 -7.38
N ASP A 20 -0.69 9.93 -7.81
CA ASP A 20 0.37 9.42 -6.95
C ASP A 20 1.00 10.53 -6.10
N LEU A 21 1.24 11.71 -6.69
CA LEU A 21 1.74 12.88 -5.97
C LEU A 21 0.72 13.40 -4.94
N ASP A 22 -0.56 13.50 -5.32
CA ASP A 22 -1.64 13.88 -4.40
C ASP A 22 -1.71 12.95 -3.18
N CYS A 23 -1.53 11.64 -3.39
CA CYS A 23 -1.47 10.66 -2.31
C CYS A 23 -0.26 10.90 -1.40
N GLN A 24 0.92 11.17 -1.97
CA GLN A 24 2.14 11.45 -1.21
C GLN A 24 1.97 12.71 -0.34
N MET A 25 1.51 13.82 -0.93
CA MET A 25 1.28 15.07 -0.23
C MET A 25 0.26 14.94 0.89
N ALA A 26 -0.79 14.14 0.72
CA ALA A 26 -1.75 13.90 1.78
C ALA A 26 -1.13 13.19 3.00
N MET A 27 -0.11 12.35 2.78
CA MET A 27 0.54 11.55 3.84
C MET A 27 1.78 12.22 4.45
N GLU A 28 2.35 13.23 3.80
CA GLU A 28 3.65 13.84 4.13
C GLU A 28 3.74 14.29 5.60
N ASP A 29 2.77 15.08 6.08
CA ASP A 29 2.76 15.57 7.47
C ASP A 29 2.83 14.43 8.51
N VAL A 30 2.09 13.35 8.23
CA VAL A 30 2.03 12.19 9.14
C VAL A 30 3.33 11.39 9.04
N PHE A 31 3.84 11.21 7.83
CA PHE A 31 5.11 10.52 7.59
C PHE A 31 6.25 11.21 8.32
N GLN A 32 6.32 12.54 8.23
CA GLN A 32 7.29 13.37 8.94
C GLN A 32 7.13 13.24 10.46
N SER A 33 5.90 13.27 10.96
CA SER A 33 5.63 13.08 12.40
C SER A 33 6.15 11.73 12.91
N VAL A 34 6.02 10.65 12.13
CA VAL A 34 6.55 9.33 12.51
C VAL A 34 8.07 9.35 12.58
N ALA A 35 8.73 10.03 11.64
CA ALA A 35 10.18 10.18 11.66
C ALA A 35 10.65 10.94 12.91
N GLU A 36 10.01 12.08 13.20
CA GLU A 36 10.28 12.90 14.39
C GLU A 36 10.10 12.12 15.70
N TYR A 37 9.10 11.25 15.79
CA TYR A 37 8.91 10.40 16.97
C TYR A 37 10.02 9.36 17.14
N GLY A 38 10.55 8.80 16.05
CA GLY A 38 11.69 7.89 16.09
C GLY A 38 12.95 8.60 16.57
N GLU A 39 13.23 9.79 16.01
CA GLU A 39 14.37 10.61 16.43
C GLU A 39 14.25 11.06 17.89
N ALA A 40 13.05 11.48 18.33
CA ALA A 40 12.79 11.85 19.72
C ALA A 40 12.93 10.66 20.69
N ALA A 41 12.78 9.43 20.21
CA ALA A 41 13.05 8.20 20.98
C ALA A 41 14.54 7.84 21.02
N GLY A 42 15.41 8.64 20.39
CA GLY A 42 16.87 8.49 20.39
C GLY A 42 17.43 7.67 19.24
N TRP A 43 16.63 7.37 18.21
CA TRP A 43 17.13 6.70 17.00
C TRP A 43 17.83 7.72 16.12
N SER A 44 18.84 7.28 15.35
CA SER A 44 19.45 8.14 14.34
C SER A 44 18.50 8.35 13.16
N GLU A 45 18.63 9.50 12.47
CA GLU A 45 17.87 9.81 11.25
C GLU A 45 17.94 8.67 10.22
N ARG A 46 19.11 8.02 10.10
CA ARG A 46 19.31 6.88 9.19
C ARG A 46 18.53 5.64 9.62
N GLU A 47 18.56 5.28 10.90
CA GLU A 47 17.79 4.13 11.41
C GLU A 47 16.29 4.32 11.21
N VAL A 48 15.81 5.55 11.43
CA VAL A 48 14.40 5.91 11.20
C VAL A 48 14.06 5.80 9.72
N ALA A 49 14.89 6.34 8.82
CA ALA A 49 14.68 6.27 7.38
C ALA A 49 14.68 4.83 6.87
N ASP A 50 15.66 4.02 7.27
CA ASP A 50 15.77 2.61 6.90
C ASP A 50 14.51 1.84 7.37
N ALA A 51 14.07 2.05 8.62
CA ALA A 51 12.86 1.41 9.14
C ALA A 51 11.60 1.81 8.35
N LEU A 52 11.44 3.08 8.00
CA LEU A 52 10.29 3.56 7.22
C LEU A 52 10.26 2.95 5.81
N ILE A 53 11.41 2.84 5.15
CA ILE A 53 11.56 2.18 3.83
C ILE A 53 11.15 0.70 3.93
N GLU A 54 11.68 -0.02 4.92
CA GLU A 54 11.37 -1.44 5.11
C GLU A 54 9.89 -1.69 5.40
N LEU A 55 9.26 -0.84 6.23
CA LEU A 55 7.82 -0.92 6.49
C LEU A 55 6.99 -0.67 5.22
N ALA A 56 7.37 0.30 4.40
CA ALA A 56 6.71 0.59 3.14
C ALA A 56 6.85 -0.57 2.14
N HIS A 57 8.05 -1.13 1.98
CA HIS A 57 8.31 -2.30 1.14
C HIS A 57 7.51 -3.52 1.58
N ASN A 58 7.49 -3.83 2.88
CA ASN A 58 6.72 -4.94 3.42
C ASN A 58 5.22 -4.79 3.13
N ARG A 59 4.68 -3.57 3.24
CA ARG A 59 3.29 -3.29 2.88
C ARG A 59 3.04 -3.49 1.38
N TRP A 60 3.95 -3.04 0.53
CA TRP A 60 3.87 -3.23 -0.91
C TRP A 60 3.86 -4.71 -1.30
N PHE A 61 4.83 -5.50 -0.81
CA PHE A 61 4.90 -6.93 -1.10
C PHE A 61 3.65 -7.69 -0.66
N MET A 62 3.05 -7.31 0.46
CA MET A 62 1.77 -7.90 0.88
C MET A 62 0.62 -7.59 -0.09
N LEU A 63 0.57 -6.39 -0.67
CA LEU A 63 -0.47 -6.03 -1.63
C LEU A 63 -0.29 -6.77 -2.96
N ASP A 64 0.93 -6.81 -3.47
CA ASP A 64 1.30 -7.55 -4.68
C ASP A 64 1.03 -9.07 -4.52
N ALA A 65 1.38 -9.64 -3.37
CA ALA A 65 1.09 -11.04 -3.07
C ALA A 65 -0.42 -11.31 -3.04
N LYS A 66 -1.23 -10.40 -2.46
CA LYS A 66 -2.69 -10.54 -2.46
C LYS A 66 -3.24 -10.52 -3.87
N GLU A 67 -2.82 -9.57 -4.69
CA GLU A 67 -3.26 -9.45 -6.09
C GLU A 67 -2.97 -10.74 -6.88
N LYS A 68 -1.73 -11.25 -6.78
CA LYS A 68 -1.33 -12.52 -7.41
C LYS A 68 -2.16 -13.72 -6.95
N MET A 69 -2.42 -13.85 -5.64
CA MET A 69 -3.26 -14.92 -5.11
C MET A 69 -4.70 -14.86 -5.63
N PHE A 70 -5.25 -13.66 -5.83
CA PHE A 70 -6.58 -13.49 -6.42
C PHE A 70 -6.60 -13.91 -7.91
N GLU A 71 -5.57 -13.56 -8.68
CA GLU A 71 -5.43 -13.96 -10.08
C GLU A 71 -5.27 -15.48 -10.24
N GLU A 72 -4.44 -16.11 -9.40
CA GLU A 72 -4.25 -17.56 -9.39
C GLU A 72 -5.53 -18.31 -8.99
N GLY A 73 -6.24 -17.81 -7.98
CA GLY A 73 -7.53 -18.38 -7.56
C GLY A 73 -8.60 -18.28 -8.64
N ALA A 74 -8.67 -17.17 -9.37
CA ALA A 74 -9.58 -17.00 -10.51
C ALA A 74 -9.21 -17.90 -11.70
N GLY A 75 -7.91 -18.06 -11.99
CA GLY A 75 -7.42 -18.94 -13.05
C GLY A 75 -7.73 -20.42 -12.82
N VAL A 76 -7.77 -20.88 -11.56
CA VAL A 76 -8.16 -22.24 -11.20
C VAL A 76 -9.67 -22.49 -11.42
N ILE A 77 -10.53 -21.50 -11.17
CA ILE A 77 -11.98 -21.63 -11.34
C ILE A 77 -12.35 -21.74 -12.82
N ILE A 78 -11.72 -20.97 -13.71
CA ILE A 78 -12.04 -20.98 -15.16
C ILE A 78 -11.66 -22.32 -15.83
N ARG A 79 -10.66 -23.05 -15.32
CA ARG A 79 -10.24 -24.33 -15.91
C ARG A 79 -11.14 -25.51 -15.59
N LYS A 80 -12.01 -25.42 -14.57
CA LYS A 80 -12.82 -26.56 -14.10
C LYS A 80 -14.07 -26.85 -14.94
N ASP A 81 -14.50 -25.93 -15.81
CA ASP A 81 -15.77 -26.05 -16.54
C ASP A 81 -15.68 -26.58 -17.98
N ARG A 82 -14.52 -27.11 -18.42
CA ARG A 82 -14.38 -27.68 -19.77
C ARG A 82 -13.99 -29.16 -19.78
N THR A 83 -14.89 -29.99 -19.29
CA THR A 83 -14.99 -31.40 -19.71
C THR A 83 -16.44 -31.74 -19.98
N SER A 84 -16.92 -31.41 -21.19
CA SER A 84 -18.12 -32.05 -21.74
C SER A 84 -17.77 -33.50 -22.08
N PRO A 85 -18.56 -34.50 -21.68
CA PRO A 85 -18.36 -35.87 -22.13
C PRO A 85 -18.68 -35.94 -23.64
N LEU A 86 -17.72 -36.43 -24.42
CA LEU A 86 -17.95 -36.88 -25.79
C LEU A 86 -18.98 -38.02 -25.73
N HIS A 87 -20.08 -37.87 -26.47
CA HIS A 87 -21.01 -38.96 -26.74
C HIS A 87 -21.45 -38.94 -28.20
#